data_AF-A0A1F3JWL1-F1
#
_entry.id   AF-A0A1F3JWL1-F1
#
_cell.length_a   1.000
_cell.length_b   1.000
_cell.length_c   1.000
_cell.angle_alpha   90.00
_cell.angle_beta   90.00
_cell.angle_gamma   90.00
#
_symmetry.space_group_name_H-M   'P 1'
#
loop_
_entity.id
_entity.type
_entity.pdbx_description
1 polymer ?
#
loop_
_entity_poly.entity_id
_entity_poly.type
_entity_poly.pdbx_seq_one_letter_code
_entity_poly.pdbx_strand_id
1 'polypeptide(L)' 'MENIEKVLNTMKSAAQPLSAGQIAELSGLDKKEVEKAMKQLKIEEKISSPKRCYWETIK' A
#
# COMPACT_ATOMS: atom_id res chain seq x y z
N MET A 1 -10.43 7.53 8.40
CA MET A 1 -9.96 8.06 7.10
C MET A 1 -8.45 8.39 7.09
N GLU A 2 -7.70 8.20 8.18
CA GLU A 2 -6.23 8.38 8.21
C GLU A 2 -5.42 7.20 7.61
N ASN A 3 -6.02 6.02 7.56
CA ASN A 3 -5.27 4.79 7.33
C ASN A 3 -4.82 4.65 5.87
N ILE A 4 -5.62 5.13 4.91
CA ILE A 4 -5.25 5.16 3.49
C ILE A 4 -4.13 6.17 3.26
N GLU A 5 -4.15 7.32 3.94
CA GLU A 5 -3.09 8.33 3.84
C GLU A 5 -1.76 7.82 4.41
N LYS A 6 -1.78 7.10 5.54
CA LYS A 6 -0.60 6.41 6.06
C LYS A 6 -0.07 5.37 5.08
N VAL A 7 -0.94 4.51 4.51
CA VAL A 7 -0.54 3.56 3.48
C VAL A 7 0.07 4.27 2.27
N LEU A 8 -0.57 5.33 1.78
CA LEU A 8 -0.08 6.13 0.65
C LEU A 8 1.28 6.77 0.95
N ASN A 9 1.48 7.34 2.14
CA ASN A 9 2.75 7.94 2.53
C ASN A 9 3.84 6.89 2.66
N THR A 10 3.57 5.76 3.31
CA THR A 10 4.51 4.65 3.42
C THR A 10 4.91 4.12 2.04
N MET A 11 3.93 3.93 1.14
CA MET A 11 4.19 3.44 -0.21
C MET A 11 4.93 4.48 -1.07
N LYS A 12 4.57 5.77 -0.99
CA LYS A 12 5.28 6.86 -1.68
C LYS A 12 6.70 7.04 -1.17
N SER A 13 6.90 6.97 0.15
CA SER A 13 8.20 7.13 0.79
C SER A 13 9.11 5.93 0.53
N ALA A 14 8.54 4.74 0.38
CA ALA A 14 9.31 3.55 0.06
C ALA A 14 9.80 3.56 -1.39
N ALA A 15 9.06 4.16 -2.34
CA ALA A 15 9.40 4.22 -3.78
C ALA A 15 9.86 2.86 -4.36
N GLN A 16 9.44 1.78 -3.71
CA GLN A 16 9.88 0.41 -3.93
C GLN A 16 8.68 -0.51 -3.78
N PRO A 17 8.71 -1.67 -4.45
CA PRO A 17 7.72 -2.71 -4.27
C PRO A 17 7.67 -3.15 -2.79
N LEU A 18 6.55 -2.88 -2.11
CA LEU A 18 6.29 -3.30 -0.73
C LEU A 18 5.17 -4.34 -0.67
N SER A 19 5.31 -5.32 0.21
CA SER A 19 4.22 -6.28 0.44
C SER A 19 3.15 -5.75 1.40
N ALA A 20 1.95 -6.33 1.36
CA ALA A 20 0.87 -5.98 2.29
C ALA A 20 1.24 -6.15 3.77
N GLY A 21 2.12 -7.12 4.07
CA GLY A 21 2.69 -7.29 5.41
C GLY A 21 3.60 -6.13 5.79
N GLN A 22 4.52 -5.74 4.91
CA GLN A 22 5.41 -4.62 5.16
C GLN A 22 4.67 -3.29 5.29
N ILE A 23 3.63 -3.07 4.49
CA ILE A 23 2.80 -1.86 4.60
C ILE A 23 2.04 -1.85 5.93
N ALA A 24 1.54 -2.99 6.40
CA ALA A 24 0.92 -3.11 7.72
C ALA A 24 1.90 -2.82 8.86
N GLU A 25 3.12 -3.38 8.80
CA GLU A 25 4.17 -3.14 9.81
C GLU A 25 4.67 -1.69 9.79
N LEU A 26 5.01 -1.16 8.62
CA LEU A 26 5.55 0.21 8.47
C LEU A 26 4.50 1.28 8.79
N SER A 27 3.25 1.06 8.39
CA SER A 27 2.16 2.00 8.65
C SER A 27 1.58 1.83 10.06
N GLY A 28 1.90 0.73 10.75
CA GLY A 28 1.30 0.35 12.02
C GLY A 28 -0.21 0.10 11.91
N LEU A 29 -0.67 -0.37 10.75
CA LEU A 29 -2.09 -0.53 10.43
C LEU A 29 -2.51 -1.98 10.49
N ASP A 30 -3.77 -2.21 10.89
CA ASP A 30 -4.39 -3.51 10.80
C ASP A 30 -4.37 -4.04 9.36
N LYS A 31 -4.11 -5.35 9.20
CA LYS A 31 -4.19 -6.03 7.89
C LYS A 31 -5.52 -5.75 7.18
N LYS A 32 -6.63 -5.62 7.91
CA LYS A 32 -7.94 -5.26 7.36
C LYS A 32 -7.97 -3.86 6.72
N GLU A 33 -7.34 -2.89 7.37
CA GLU A 33 -7.24 -1.51 6.88
C GLU A 33 -6.32 -1.43 5.67
N VAL A 34 -5.16 -2.09 5.74
CA VAL A 34 -4.22 -2.18 4.61
C VAL A 34 -4.86 -2.86 3.41
N GLU A 35 -5.62 -3.94 3.61
CA GLU A 35 -6.27 -4.64 2.51
C GLU A 35 -7.41 -3.82 1.88
N LYS A 36 -8.17 -3.06 2.67
CA LYS A 36 -9.15 -2.09 2.16
C LYS A 36 -8.47 -0.97 1.36
N ALA A 37 -7.41 -0.38 1.92
CA ALA A 37 -6.64 0.67 1.27
C ALA A 37 -6.02 0.17 -0.04
N MET A 38 -5.40 -1.02 -0.04
CA MET A 38 -4.87 -1.66 -1.25
C MET A 38 -5.94 -1.93 -2.28
N LYS A 39 -7.12 -2.42 -1.88
CA LYS A 39 -8.23 -2.65 -2.81
C LYS A 39 -8.65 -1.33 -3.48
N GLN A 40 -8.81 -0.25 -2.73
CA GLN A 40 -9.11 1.07 -3.29
C GLN A 40 -8.00 1.61 -4.18
N LEU A 41 -6.74 1.56 -3.72
CA LEU A 41 -5.58 2.06 -4.48
C LEU A 41 -5.34 1.26 -5.76
N LYS A 42 -5.65 -0.04 -5.76
CA LYS A 42 -5.62 -0.89 -6.94
C LYS A 42 -6.74 -0.55 -7.92
N ILE A 43 -7.93 -0.23 -7.42
CA ILE A 43 -9.06 0.24 -8.26
C ILE A 43 -8.75 1.61 -8.87
N GLU A 44 -8.10 2.50 -8.12
CA GLU A 44 -7.63 3.80 -8.59
C GLU A 44 -6.38 3.73 -9.49
N GLU A 45 -5.87 2.53 -9.78
CA GLU A 45 -4.64 2.30 -10.56
C GLU A 45 -3.41 3.08 -10.04
N LYS A 46 -3.44 3.51 -8.77
CA LYS A 46 -2.34 4.25 -8.13
C LYS A 46 -1.20 3.35 -7.70
N ILE A 47 -1.43 2.04 -7.64
CA ILE A 47 -0.43 1.04 -7.27
C ILE A 47 -0.35 -0.08 -8.31
N SER A 48 0.85 -0.49 -8.67
CA SER A 48 1.09 -1.64 -9.55
C SER A 48 1.82 -2.76 -8.81
N SER A 49 1.60 -3.99 -9.25
CA SER A 49 2.20 -5.19 -8.69
C SER A 49 3.12 -5.86 -9.72
N PRO A 50 4.35 -5.34 -9.94
CA PRO A 50 5.27 -5.92 -10.90
C PRO A 50 5.79 -7.31 -10.48
N LYS A 51 5.71 -7.65 -9.18
CA LYS A 51 6.11 -8.95 -8.64
C LYS A 51 5.02 -9.49 -7.72
N ARG A 52 4.83 -10.81 -7.67
CA ARG A 52 3.75 -11.43 -6.89
C ARG A 52 3.85 -11.02 -5.42
N CYS A 53 2.79 -10.44 -4.87
CA CYS A 53 2.69 -9.89 -3.51
C CYS A 53 3.50 -8.62 -3.22
N TYR A 54 3.92 -7.89 -4.23
CA TYR A 54 4.56 -6.59 -4.07
C TYR A 54 3.71 -5.50 -4.70
N TRP A 55 3.62 -4.37 -4.04
CA TRP A 55 2.81 -3.22 -4.45
C TRP A 55 3.70 -1.99 -4.39
N GLU A 56 3.84 -1.30 -5.52
CA GLU A 56 4.53 -0.02 -5.62
C GLU A 56 3.56 1.04 -6.12
N THR A 57 3.78 2.30 -5.75
CA THR A 57 3.01 3.40 -6.35
C THR A 57 3.46 3.61 -7.78
N ILE A 58 2.52 3.63 -8.73
CA ILE A 58 2.81 4.08 -10.09
C ILE A 58 2.91 5.61 -10.01
N LYS A 59 4.05 6.18 -10.43
CA LYS A 59 4.21 7.63 -10.50
C LYS A 59 3.46 8.18 -11.71
#